data_AF-A0A8T4JB69-F1
#
_entry.id   AF-A0A8T4JB69-F1
#
_cell.length_a   1.000
_cell.length_b   1.000
_cell.length_c   1.000
_cell.angle_alpha   90.00
_cell.angle_beta   90.00
_cell.angle_gamma   90.00
#
_symmetry.space_group_name_H-M   'P 1'
#
loop_
_entity.id
_entity.type
_entity.pdbx_description
1 polymer ?
#
loop_
_entity_poly.entity_id
_entity_poly.type
_entity_poly.pdbx_seq_one_letter_code
_entity_poly.pdbx_strand_id
1 'polypeptide(L)'
;MKKKEFSFSTKATTLAKLQGVLQESEVPPLYSFTVQEWDEDPKAVYDEVAKKFSSSVVVRSSALNEDGYGQSMAGNFESVLDVVAQNPEEFSAAVKTVIESYENKDSAHHKNQVLVQEQVGDVQMSGVIFTQDLETGAPYYVVNYDDY
;
A
#
# COMPACT_ATOMS: atom_id res chain seq x y z
N MET A 1 -15.45 26.15 -11.58
CA MET A 1 -15.40 24.69 -11.79
C MET A 1 -15.48 24.02 -10.43
N LYS A 2 -16.42 23.10 -10.20
CA LYS A 2 -16.44 22.35 -8.92
C LYS A 2 -15.19 21.47 -8.89
N LYS A 3 -14.29 21.68 -7.93
CA LYS A 3 -13.21 20.73 -7.62
C LYS A 3 -13.90 19.40 -7.34
N LYS A 4 -13.61 18.35 -8.11
CA LYS A 4 -14.00 16.98 -7.71
C LYS A 4 -13.26 16.72 -6.40
N GLU A 5 -14.01 16.55 -5.32
CA GLU A 5 -13.41 16.14 -4.04
C GLU A 5 -12.84 14.72 -4.22
N PHE A 6 -11.55 14.58 -3.99
CA PHE A 6 -10.88 13.29 -3.99
C PHE A 6 -11.21 12.62 -2.65
N SER A 7 -11.87 11.45 -2.69
CA SER A 7 -12.19 10.69 -1.49
C SER A 7 -11.08 9.69 -1.17
N PHE A 8 -10.44 9.91 -0.02
CA PHE A 8 -9.51 8.96 0.56
C PHE A 8 -10.26 7.73 1.09
N SER A 9 -9.61 6.57 0.99
CA SER A 9 -10.07 5.27 1.48
C SER A 9 -8.82 4.46 1.84
N THR A 10 -8.87 3.12 1.78
CA THR A 10 -7.71 2.26 2.05
C THR A 10 -6.49 2.64 1.21
N LYS A 11 -5.28 2.33 1.68
CA LYS A 11 -4.03 2.58 0.95
C LYS A 11 -4.08 2.07 -0.49
N ALA A 12 -4.50 0.81 -0.69
CA ALA A 12 -4.62 0.21 -2.02
C ALA A 12 -5.59 1.01 -2.91
N THR A 13 -6.77 1.35 -2.39
CA THR A 13 -7.79 2.10 -3.15
C THR A 13 -7.34 3.52 -3.48
N THR A 14 -6.71 4.20 -2.51
CA THR A 14 -6.19 5.55 -2.68
C THR A 14 -5.10 5.57 -3.75
N LEU A 15 -4.13 4.66 -3.69
CA LEU A 15 -3.05 4.56 -4.70
C LEU A 15 -3.58 4.20 -6.10
N ALA A 16 -4.52 3.26 -6.20
CA ALA A 16 -5.15 2.91 -7.47
C ALA A 16 -5.91 4.10 -8.10
N LYS A 17 -6.59 4.92 -7.28
CA LYS A 17 -7.21 6.17 -7.75
C LYS A 17 -6.18 7.20 -8.21
N LEU A 18 -5.05 7.29 -7.49
CA LEU A 18 -3.98 8.24 -7.80
C LEU A 18 -3.30 7.93 -9.14
N GLN A 19 -3.10 6.66 -9.49
CA GLN A 19 -2.54 6.25 -10.80
C GLN A 19 -3.25 6.88 -12.00
N GLY A 20 -4.57 7.11 -11.91
CA GLY A 20 -5.35 7.68 -13.01
C GLY A 20 -5.44 9.21 -13.04
N VAL A 21 -4.89 9.92 -12.05
CA VAL A 21 -5.05 11.39 -11.91
C VAL A 21 -3.74 12.15 -11.80
N LEU A 22 -2.65 11.50 -11.38
CA LEU A 22 -1.34 12.13 -11.31
C LEU A 22 -0.84 12.48 -12.72
N GLN A 23 -0.17 13.63 -12.84
CA GLN A 23 0.38 14.14 -14.11
C GLN A 23 1.90 14.28 -14.06
N GLU A 24 2.43 14.62 -12.88
CA GLU A 24 3.85 14.94 -12.67
C GLU A 24 4.58 13.90 -11.79
N SER A 25 3.88 12.83 -11.42
CA SER A 25 4.42 11.75 -10.60
C SER A 25 3.79 10.41 -10.96
N GLU A 26 4.49 9.35 -10.61
CA GLU A 26 4.10 7.98 -10.89
C GLU A 26 3.87 7.21 -9.59
N VAL A 27 2.81 6.40 -9.58
CA VAL A 27 2.63 5.37 -8.56
C VAL A 27 3.07 4.05 -9.20
N PRO A 28 4.07 3.35 -8.62
CA PRO A 28 4.55 2.08 -9.15
C PRO A 28 3.43 1.07 -9.38
N PRO A 29 3.58 0.14 -10.34
CA PRO A 29 2.62 -0.92 -10.58
C PRO A 29 2.17 -1.60 -9.28
N LEU A 30 0.86 -1.79 -9.14
CA LEU A 30 0.27 -2.34 -7.93
C LEU A 30 -0.82 -3.36 -8.22
N TYR A 31 -1.04 -4.24 -7.27
CA TYR A 31 -2.11 -5.22 -7.22
C TYR A 31 -2.59 -5.32 -5.78
N SER A 32 -3.88 -5.57 -5.58
CA SER A 32 -4.40 -5.78 -4.23
C SER A 32 -5.48 -6.83 -4.24
N PHE A 33 -5.54 -7.59 -3.16
CA PHE A 33 -6.54 -8.62 -2.91
C PHE A 33 -6.95 -8.55 -1.43
N THR A 34 -8.08 -9.15 -1.10
CA THR A 34 -8.59 -9.26 0.26
C THR A 34 -8.05 -10.50 0.96
N VAL A 35 -8.04 -10.49 2.30
CA VAL A 35 -7.74 -11.69 3.10
C VAL A 35 -8.65 -12.85 2.69
N GLN A 36 -9.93 -12.56 2.40
CA GLN A 36 -10.87 -13.56 1.89
C GLN A 36 -10.43 -14.18 0.56
N GLU A 37 -10.06 -13.38 -0.43
CA GLU A 37 -9.58 -13.89 -1.73
C GLU A 37 -8.33 -14.76 -1.56
N TRP A 38 -7.44 -14.39 -0.63
CA TRP A 38 -6.27 -15.20 -0.30
C TRP A 38 -6.64 -16.52 0.37
N ASP A 39 -7.54 -16.51 1.35
CA ASP A 39 -7.97 -17.71 2.07
C ASP A 39 -8.76 -18.68 1.16
N GLU A 40 -9.48 -18.16 0.16
CA GLU A 40 -10.26 -18.95 -0.80
C GLU A 40 -9.39 -19.62 -1.87
N ASP A 41 -8.46 -18.88 -2.49
CA ASP A 41 -7.57 -19.42 -3.52
C ASP A 41 -6.21 -18.67 -3.57
N PRO A 42 -5.25 -19.04 -2.69
CA PRO A 42 -3.92 -18.44 -2.67
C PRO A 42 -3.18 -18.60 -4.00
N LYS A 43 -3.47 -19.69 -4.73
CA LYS A 43 -2.81 -19.99 -6.01
C LYS A 43 -3.29 -19.01 -7.08
N ALA A 44 -4.58 -18.75 -7.18
CA ALA A 44 -5.12 -17.78 -8.13
C ALA A 44 -4.55 -16.37 -7.87
N VAL A 45 -4.45 -15.97 -6.60
CA VAL A 45 -3.82 -14.69 -6.21
C VAL A 45 -2.36 -14.66 -6.64
N TYR A 46 -1.60 -15.71 -6.36
CA TYR A 46 -0.19 -15.81 -6.76
C TYR A 46 -0.02 -15.77 -8.28
N ASP A 47 -0.84 -16.51 -9.03
CA ASP A 47 -0.76 -16.56 -10.50
C ASP A 47 -0.93 -15.16 -11.11
N GLU A 48 -1.84 -14.33 -10.57
CA GLU A 48 -2.01 -12.94 -11.01
C GLU A 48 -0.83 -12.04 -10.64
N VAL A 49 -0.24 -12.23 -9.46
CA VAL A 49 0.98 -11.52 -9.04
C VAL A 49 2.17 -11.89 -9.92
N ALA A 50 2.44 -13.18 -10.11
CA ALA A 50 3.53 -13.68 -10.93
C ALA A 50 3.40 -13.28 -12.42
N LYS A 51 2.17 -13.11 -12.91
CA LYS A 51 1.90 -12.58 -14.25
C LYS A 51 2.17 -11.08 -14.35
N LYS A 52 1.89 -10.32 -13.28
CA LYS A 52 1.96 -8.87 -13.27
C LYS A 52 3.36 -8.33 -12.95
N PHE A 53 4.13 -9.05 -12.14
CA PHE A 53 5.41 -8.59 -11.63
C PHE A 53 6.54 -9.55 -12.02
N SER A 54 7.60 -9.01 -12.63
CA SER A 54 8.83 -9.73 -12.94
C SER A 54 10.00 -9.37 -12.01
N SER A 55 9.86 -8.30 -11.24
CA SER A 55 10.82 -7.74 -10.27
C SER A 55 10.41 -8.06 -8.82
N SER A 56 11.27 -7.71 -7.86
CA SER A 56 10.91 -7.74 -6.44
C SER A 56 9.72 -6.83 -6.16
N VAL A 57 8.86 -7.27 -5.24
CA VAL A 57 7.68 -6.53 -4.80
C VAL A 57 7.76 -6.24 -3.31
N VAL A 58 7.02 -5.22 -2.91
CA VAL A 58 6.69 -4.94 -1.51
C VAL A 58 5.29 -5.45 -1.23
N VAL A 59 5.14 -6.26 -0.18
CA VAL A 59 3.83 -6.71 0.32
C VAL A 59 3.48 -5.88 1.55
N ARG A 60 2.36 -5.16 1.49
CA ARG A 60 1.98 -4.13 2.47
C ARG A 60 0.57 -4.37 2.98
N SER A 61 0.34 -3.97 4.22
CA SER A 61 -1.02 -3.83 4.74
C SER A 61 -1.82 -2.79 3.96
N SER A 62 -3.11 -3.04 3.80
CA SER A 62 -4.10 -2.06 3.34
C SER A 62 -5.40 -2.29 4.11
N ALA A 63 -5.40 -1.92 5.39
CA ALA A 63 -6.52 -2.17 6.29
C ALA A 63 -7.72 -1.25 5.98
N LEU A 64 -8.94 -1.74 6.26
CA LEU A 64 -10.17 -0.97 6.03
C LEU A 64 -10.25 0.31 6.88
N ASN A 65 -9.60 0.32 8.04
CA ASN A 65 -9.62 1.42 9.01
C ASN A 65 -8.30 2.21 9.04
N GLU A 66 -7.44 2.04 8.05
CA GLU A 66 -6.09 2.61 8.06
C GLU A 66 -6.08 4.14 7.91
N ASP A 67 -7.05 4.67 7.14
CA ASP A 67 -7.25 6.08 6.85
C ASP A 67 -8.70 6.50 7.17
N GLY A 68 -9.02 6.58 8.46
CA GLY A 68 -10.28 7.16 8.93
C GLY A 68 -10.19 8.68 9.06
N TYR A 69 -11.31 9.40 8.93
CA TYR A 69 -11.40 10.87 9.03
C TYR A 69 -10.84 11.50 10.33
N GLY A 70 -10.44 10.69 11.33
CA GLY A 70 -9.92 11.16 12.62
C GLY A 70 -8.69 10.43 13.16
N GLN A 71 -8.19 9.37 12.52
CA GLN A 71 -6.99 8.62 12.95
C GLN A 71 -6.28 8.01 11.73
N SER A 72 -4.97 8.21 11.62
CA SER A 72 -4.11 7.50 10.68
C SER A 72 -3.34 6.43 11.45
N MET A 73 -3.44 5.17 11.04
CA MET A 73 -2.68 4.06 11.63
C MET A 73 -1.35 3.88 10.87
N ALA A 74 -0.75 4.97 10.37
CA ALA A 74 0.52 4.94 9.67
C ALA A 74 1.61 4.35 10.59
N GLY A 75 2.28 3.28 10.12
CA GLY A 75 3.32 2.58 10.88
C GLY A 75 2.83 1.50 11.85
N ASN A 76 1.52 1.23 11.92
CA ASN A 76 0.98 0.21 12.83
C ASN A 76 1.00 -1.22 12.26
N PHE A 77 1.21 -1.37 10.95
CA PHE A 77 1.11 -2.66 10.26
C PHE A 77 2.35 -2.94 9.43
N GLU A 78 2.66 -4.22 9.30
CA GLU A 78 3.93 -4.68 8.75
C GLU A 78 3.95 -4.59 7.21
N SER A 79 5.13 -4.30 6.67
CA SER A 79 5.40 -4.38 5.23
C SER A 79 6.64 -5.24 5.04
N VAL A 80 6.55 -6.20 4.13
CA VAL A 80 7.67 -7.07 3.77
C VAL A 80 8.26 -6.58 2.46
N LEU A 81 9.50 -6.12 2.52
CA LEU A 81 10.26 -5.62 1.37
C LEU A 81 11.01 -6.77 0.69
N ASP A 82 11.43 -6.51 -0.54
CA ASP A 82 12.31 -7.31 -1.39
C ASP A 82 11.82 -8.75 -1.59
N VAL A 83 10.50 -8.90 -1.78
CA VAL A 83 9.87 -10.20 -2.02
C VAL A 83 9.99 -10.54 -3.49
N VAL A 84 10.68 -11.63 -3.84
CA VAL A 84 10.79 -12.09 -5.22
C VAL A 84 9.42 -12.57 -5.71
N ALA A 85 8.78 -11.80 -6.61
CA ALA A 85 7.41 -12.09 -7.07
C ALA A 85 7.25 -13.46 -7.76
N GLN A 86 8.33 -13.98 -8.34
CA GLN A 86 8.36 -15.28 -9.03
C GLN A 86 8.67 -16.46 -8.09
N ASN A 87 8.87 -16.19 -6.79
CA ASN A 87 9.08 -17.21 -5.78
C ASN A 87 7.78 -17.40 -4.96
N PRO A 88 7.03 -18.49 -5.18
CA PRO A 88 5.73 -18.67 -4.54
C PRO A 88 5.82 -18.85 -3.02
N GLU A 89 6.89 -19.48 -2.53
CA GLU A 89 7.08 -19.72 -1.09
C GLU A 89 7.35 -18.41 -0.35
N GLU A 90 8.24 -17.58 -0.91
CA GLU A 90 8.61 -16.28 -0.37
C GLU A 90 7.44 -15.30 -0.40
N PHE A 91 6.70 -15.25 -1.52
CA PHE A 91 5.49 -14.45 -1.63
C PHE A 91 4.44 -14.87 -0.61
N SER A 92 4.17 -16.17 -0.48
CA SER A 92 3.19 -16.68 0.47
C SER A 92 3.58 -16.38 1.93
N ALA A 93 4.88 -16.47 2.25
CA ALA A 93 5.39 -16.11 3.57
C ALA A 93 5.17 -14.62 3.86
N ALA A 94 5.49 -13.75 2.91
CA ALA A 94 5.30 -12.31 3.03
C ALA A 94 3.82 -11.93 3.23
N VAL A 95 2.92 -12.52 2.43
CA VAL A 95 1.47 -12.32 2.57
C VAL A 95 1.00 -12.76 3.95
N LYS A 96 1.45 -13.92 4.44
CA LYS A 96 1.10 -14.41 5.76
C LYS A 96 1.56 -13.46 6.87
N THR A 97 2.80 -12.96 6.82
CA THR A 97 3.30 -11.96 7.77
C THR A 97 2.42 -10.72 7.81
N VAL A 98 2.04 -10.19 6.64
CA VAL A 98 1.16 -9.01 6.56
C VAL A 98 -0.23 -9.30 7.12
N ILE A 99 -0.83 -10.46 6.80
CA ILE A 99 -2.16 -10.84 7.31
C ILE A 99 -2.12 -11.03 8.85
N GLU A 100 -1.05 -11.61 9.38
CA GLU A 100 -0.87 -11.80 10.83
C GLU A 100 -0.69 -10.47 11.57
N SER A 101 -0.21 -9.42 10.91
CA SER A 101 -0.04 -8.08 11.52
C SER A 101 -1.37 -7.36 11.81
N TYR A 102 -2.51 -7.81 11.26
CA TYR A 102 -3.80 -7.20 11.54
C TYR A 102 -4.27 -7.49 12.98
N GLU A 103 -4.20 -6.47 13.85
CA GLU A 103 -4.46 -6.57 15.30
C GLU A 103 -5.87 -7.07 15.67
N ASN A 104 -6.90 -6.78 14.85
CA ASN A 104 -8.29 -7.16 15.12
C ASN A 104 -8.82 -8.14 14.06
N LYS A 105 -8.99 -9.40 14.47
CA LYS A 105 -9.61 -10.48 13.67
C LYS A 105 -11.14 -10.50 13.79
N ASP A 106 -11.73 -9.32 13.87
CA ASP A 106 -13.18 -9.16 13.95
C ASP A 106 -13.85 -9.57 12.62
N SER A 107 -15.18 -9.51 12.56
CA SER A 107 -15.95 -9.87 11.37
C SER A 107 -15.60 -9.09 10.10
N ALA A 108 -14.81 -8.01 10.19
CA ALA A 108 -14.30 -7.26 9.04
C ALA A 108 -12.91 -7.71 8.56
N HIS A 109 -12.22 -8.60 9.28
CA HIS A 109 -10.84 -9.03 8.97
C HIS A 109 -10.70 -9.60 7.56
N HIS A 110 -11.67 -10.41 7.14
CA HIS A 110 -11.68 -11.02 5.81
C HIS A 110 -11.73 -9.98 4.66
N LYS A 111 -12.15 -8.75 4.96
CA LYS A 111 -12.23 -7.63 4.01
C LYS A 111 -11.01 -6.72 4.02
N ASN A 112 -10.06 -6.91 4.95
CA ASN A 112 -8.79 -6.20 4.89
C ASN A 112 -8.08 -6.58 3.59
N GLN A 113 -7.36 -5.62 3.01
CA GLN A 113 -6.67 -5.81 1.74
C GLN A 113 -5.18 -5.97 2.00
N VAL A 114 -4.53 -6.83 1.24
CA VAL A 114 -3.08 -6.86 1.10
C VAL A 114 -2.74 -6.15 -0.21
N LEU A 115 -1.79 -5.22 -0.14
CA LEU A 115 -1.29 -4.46 -1.27
C LEU A 115 0.06 -5.03 -1.69
N VAL A 116 0.19 -5.43 -2.95
CA VAL A 116 1.44 -5.83 -3.59
C VAL A 116 1.82 -4.71 -4.54
N GLN A 117 3.04 -4.19 -4.41
CA GLN A 117 3.53 -3.09 -5.22
C GLN A 117 4.92 -3.41 -5.73
N GLU A 118 5.22 -3.05 -6.98
CA GLU A 118 6.59 -3.14 -7.49
C GLU A 118 7.54 -2.34 -6.60
N GLN A 119 8.65 -2.97 -6.20
CA GLN A 119 9.64 -2.31 -5.37
C GLN A 119 10.45 -1.34 -6.22
N VAL A 120 10.48 -0.08 -5.80
CA VAL A 120 11.35 0.93 -6.41
C VAL A 120 12.80 0.65 -6.01
N GLY A 121 13.63 0.35 -7.01
CA GLY A 121 15.08 0.20 -6.86
C GLY A 121 15.83 1.50 -7.14
N ASP A 122 17.15 1.48 -6.90
CA ASP A 122 18.09 2.57 -7.21
C ASP A 122 17.69 3.96 -6.66
N VAL A 123 17.00 3.96 -5.53
CA VAL A 123 16.49 5.17 -4.87
C VAL A 123 17.65 6.05 -4.41
N GLN A 124 17.81 7.22 -5.03
CA GLN A 124 18.81 8.23 -4.64
C GLN A 124 18.35 9.06 -3.44
N MET A 125 17.03 9.15 -3.23
CA MET A 125 16.43 9.95 -2.18
C MET A 125 15.00 9.44 -1.91
N SER A 126 14.61 9.38 -0.65
CA SER A 126 13.25 9.03 -0.23
C SER A 126 12.72 10.04 0.78
N GLY A 127 11.41 10.19 0.91
CA GLY A 127 10.87 11.20 1.81
C GLY A 127 9.35 11.23 1.89
N VAL A 128 8.85 12.18 2.69
CA VAL A 128 7.44 12.46 2.90
C VAL A 128 7.20 13.96 2.70
N ILE A 129 6.12 14.28 1.99
CA ILE A 129 5.71 15.66 1.71
C ILE A 129 4.35 15.92 2.36
N PHE A 130 4.24 17.03 3.07
CA PHE A 130 2.97 17.58 3.56
C PHE A 130 2.66 18.87 2.83
N THR A 131 1.39 19.07 2.45
CA THR A 131 0.95 20.30 1.76
C THR A 131 0.61 21.45 2.70
N GLN A 132 0.69 21.20 4.00
CA GLN A 132 0.49 22.16 5.08
C GLN A 132 1.42 21.77 6.24
N ASP A 133 1.79 22.75 7.03
CA ASP A 133 2.50 22.50 8.28
C ASP A 133 1.62 21.75 9.28
N LEU A 134 2.14 20.69 9.87
CA LEU A 134 1.38 19.84 10.79
C LEU A 134 1.14 20.51 12.15
N GLU A 135 2.02 21.41 12.58
CA GLU A 135 1.89 22.09 13.88
C GLU A 135 0.96 23.29 13.82
N THR A 136 1.11 24.13 12.79
CA THR A 136 0.45 25.43 12.68
C THR A 136 -0.70 25.45 11.67
N GLY A 137 -0.80 24.44 10.79
CA GLY A 137 -1.77 24.41 9.69
C GLY A 137 -1.49 25.44 8.60
N ALA A 138 -0.30 26.07 8.62
CA ALA A 138 0.04 27.10 7.68
C ALA A 138 0.23 26.54 6.24
N PRO A 139 -0.10 27.32 5.20
CA PRO A 139 -0.23 26.81 3.83
C PRO A 139 1.12 26.80 3.08
N TYR A 140 2.14 26.16 3.66
CA TYR A 140 3.41 25.89 2.98
C TYR A 140 3.69 24.38 2.90
N TYR A 141 4.41 23.99 1.86
CA TYR A 141 4.88 22.62 1.69
C TYR A 141 6.00 22.32 2.67
N VAL A 142 5.90 21.20 3.37
CA VAL A 142 6.98 20.65 4.22
C VAL A 142 7.46 19.38 3.56
N VAL A 143 8.75 19.35 3.19
CA VAL A 143 9.40 18.19 2.56
C VAL A 143 10.44 17.65 3.52
N ASN A 144 10.24 16.43 4.01
CA ASN A 144 11.23 15.69 4.77
C ASN A 144 11.79 14.61 3.86
N TYR A 145 13.09 14.58 3.66
CA TYR A 145 13.74 13.61 2.79
C TYR A 145 15.05 13.12 3.41
N ASP A 146 15.49 11.98 2.92
CA ASP A 146 16.74 11.32 3.25
C ASP A 146 17.41 10.83 1.96
N ASP A 147 18.73 10.99 1.87
CA ASP A 147 19.58 10.68 0.71
C ASP A 147 20.72 9.68 1.03
N TYR A 148 20.64 9.00 2.19
CA TYR A 148 21.59 7.96 2.60
C TYR A 148 21.41 6.61 1.89
#